data_AF-I4YCP6-F1
#
_entry.id   AF-I4YCP6-F1
#
_cell.length_a   1.000
_cell.length_b   1.000
_cell.length_c   1.000
_cell.angle_alpha   90.00
_cell.angle_beta   90.00
_cell.angle_gamma   90.00
#
_symmetry.space_group_name_H-M   'P 1'
#
loop_
_entity.id
_entity.type
_entity.pdbx_description
1 polymer ?
#
loop_
_entity_poly.entity_id
_entity_poly.type
_entity_poly.pdbx_seq_one_letter_code
_entity_poly.pdbx_strand_id
1 'polypeptide(L)' 'MALKYGDKVKFISIDVDELPQLCNRVLGVRFMPVIIAVKNGIKFKHIQSKVPMRLKEFIKTVIIEADE' A
#
# COMPACT_ATOMS: atom_id res chain seq x y z
N MET A 1 -1.66 -10.58 8.76
CA MET A 1 -1.48 -9.12 8.94
C MET A 1 -2.77 -8.36 8.69
N ALA A 2 -3.50 -8.65 7.63
CA ALA A 2 -4.81 -8.03 7.36
C ALA A 2 -5.79 -8.15 8.55
N LEU A 3 -5.94 -9.35 9.12
CA LEU A 3 -6.76 -9.57 10.33
C LEU A 3 -6.30 -8.80 11.57
N LYS A 4 -5.03 -8.36 11.64
CA LYS A 4 -4.49 -7.67 12.82
C LYS A 4 -4.71 -6.15 12.77
N TYR A 5 -4.86 -5.59 11.58
CA TYR A 5 -5.02 -4.15 11.37
C TYR A 5 -6.33 -3.82 10.67
N GLY A 6 -7.26 -4.77 10.57
CA GLY A 6 -8.50 -4.63 9.79
C GLY A 6 -9.39 -3.48 10.25
N ASP A 7 -9.35 -3.14 11.54
CA ASP A 7 -10.12 -2.02 12.10
C ASP A 7 -9.55 -0.64 11.73
N LYS A 8 -8.27 -0.59 11.30
CA LYS A 8 -7.56 0.67 10.98
C LYS A 8 -7.21 0.82 9.51
N VAL A 9 -6.97 -0.29 8.81
CA VAL A 9 -6.49 -0.29 7.43
C VAL A 9 -7.20 -1.38 6.63
N LYS A 10 -7.71 -0.99 5.46
CA LYS A 10 -8.21 -1.95 4.47
C LYS A 10 -7.07 -2.37 3.54
N PHE A 11 -6.88 -3.68 3.42
CA PHE A 11 -5.90 -4.24 2.48
C PHE A 11 -6.62 -4.59 1.18
N ILE A 12 -6.12 -4.05 0.07
CA ILE A 12 -6.63 -4.31 -1.27
C ILE A 12 -5.49 -4.92 -2.07
N SER A 13 -5.71 -6.13 -2.57
CA SER A 13 -4.81 -6.74 -3.55
C SER A 13 -5.26 -6.34 -4.94
N ILE A 14 -4.31 -5.93 -5.78
CA ILE A 14 -4.57 -5.54 -7.17
C ILE A 14 -3.63 -6.34 -8.04
N ASP A 15 -4.18 -7.07 -9.01
CA ASP A 15 -3.38 -7.59 -10.11
C ASP A 15 -3.09 -6.47 -11.10
N VAL A 16 -1.80 -6.27 -11.39
CA VAL A 16 -1.34 -5.18 -12.26
C VAL A 16 -1.70 -5.46 -13.72
N ASP A 17 -1.76 -6.73 -14.10
CA ASP A 17 -2.07 -7.14 -15.47
C ASP A 17 -3.55 -6.95 -15.80
N GLU A 18 -4.43 -7.01 -14.80
CA GLU A 18 -5.86 -6.73 -14.96
C GLU A 18 -6.16 -5.23 -15.05
N LEU A 19 -5.37 -4.38 -14.37
CA LEU A 19 -5.61 -2.93 -14.29
C LEU A 19 -4.36 -2.09 -14.64
N PRO A 20 -3.76 -2.27 -15.83
CA PRO A 20 -2.48 -1.66 -16.17
C PRO A 20 -2.52 -0.13 -16.22
N GLN A 21 -3.67 0.47 -16.59
CA GLN A 21 -3.81 1.92 -16.60
C GLN A 21 -3.77 2.52 -15.19
N LEU A 22 -4.48 1.89 -14.24
CA LEU A 22 -4.50 2.33 -12.83
C LEU A 22 -3.10 2.18 -12.22
N CYS A 23 -2.49 1.00 -12.39
CA CYS A 23 -1.19 0.71 -11.80
C CYS A 23 -0.08 1.59 -12.38
N ASN A 24 0.01 1.73 -13.70
CA ASN A 24 1.12 2.44 -14.33
C ASN A 24 0.92 3.97 -14.32
N ARG A 25 -0.28 4.47 -14.62
CA ARG A 25 -0.51 5.92 -14.80
C ARG A 25 -0.92 6.62 -13.51
N VAL A 26 -1.80 6.01 -12.72
CA VAL A 26 -2.35 6.66 -11.52
C VAL A 26 -1.45 6.39 -10.31
N LEU A 27 -1.01 5.14 -10.14
CA LEU A 27 -0.23 4.73 -8.99
C LEU A 27 1.29 4.79 -9.23
N GLY A 28 1.72 4.87 -10.49
CA GLY A 28 3.13 4.95 -10.88
C GLY A 28 3.93 3.68 -10.58
N VAL A 29 3.28 2.52 -10.60
CA VAL A 29 3.89 1.21 -10.39
C VAL A 29 4.80 0.90 -11.58
N ARG A 30 6.09 0.65 -11.31
CA ARG A 30 7.09 0.27 -12.34
C ARG A 30 7.76 -1.08 -12.09
N PHE A 31 7.70 -1.57 -10.85
CA PHE A 31 8.36 -2.79 -10.39
C PHE A 31 7.44 -3.47 -9.39
N MET A 32 7.29 -4.79 -9.44
CA MET A 32 6.44 -5.54 -8.50
C MET A 32 7.28 -6.46 -7.61
N PRO A 33 6.87 -6.72 -6.36
CA PRO A 33 5.67 -6.20 -5.68
C PRO A 33 5.86 -4.77 -5.12
N VAL A 34 4.76 -3.99 -5.11
CA VAL A 34 4.68 -2.65 -4.48
C VAL A 34 3.56 -2.65 -3.45
N ILE A 35 3.77 -1.92 -2.37
CA ILE A 35 2.75 -1.66 -1.37
C ILE A 35 2.52 -0.16 -1.33
N ILE A 36 1.25 0.25 -1.47
CA ILE A 36 0.85 1.64 -1.54
C ILE A 36 -0.17 1.90 -0.43
N ALA A 37 0.10 2.94 0.36
CA ALA A 37 -0.84 3.49 1.32
C ALA A 37 -1.62 4.63 0.67
N VAL A 38 -2.93 4.62 0.86
CA VAL A 38 -3.87 5.62 0.35
C VAL A 38 -4.63 6.18 1.54
N LYS A 39 -4.61 7.51 1.71
CA LYS A 39 -5.39 8.26 2.72
C LYS A 39 -6.32 9.19 1.97
N ASN A 40 -7.61 9.17 2.27
CA ASN A 40 -8.63 10.03 1.65
C ASN A 40 -8.62 10.00 0.11
N GLY A 41 -8.43 8.82 -0.50
CA GLY A 41 -8.40 8.65 -1.96
C GLY A 41 -7.11 9.11 -2.65
N ILE A 42 -6.13 9.64 -1.90
CA ILE A 42 -4.86 10.13 -2.44
C ILE A 42 -3.72 9.19 -2.00
N LYS A 43 -2.81 8.89 -2.93
CA LYS A 43 -1.59 8.14 -2.64
C LYS A 43 -0.76 8.89 -1.58
N PHE A 44 -0.60 8.29 -0.41
CA PHE A 44 0.12 8.88 0.71
C PHE A 44 1.58 8.46 0.71
N LYS A 45 1.84 7.15 0.72
CA LYS A 45 3.20 6.58 0.74
C LYS A 45 3.25 5.28 -0.04
N HIS A 46 4.45 4.87 -0.45
CA HIS A 46 4.66 3.56 -1.04
C HIS A 46 6.02 2.99 -0.69
N ILE A 47 6.11 1.66 -0.69
CA ILE A 47 7.38 0.94 -0.60
C ILE A 47 7.47 -0.09 -1.72
N GLN A 48 8.66 -0.22 -2.27
CA GLN A 48 9.03 -1.34 -3.13
C GLN A 48 9.83 -2.30 -2.26
N SER A 49 9.29 -3.48 -1.98
CA SER A 49 10.02 -4.43 -1.16
C SER A 49 9.60 -5.87 -1.42
N LYS A 50 10.59 -6.73 -1.68
CA LYS A 50 10.44 -8.19 -1.63
C LYS A 50 10.50 -8.74 -0.20
N VAL A 51 10.64 -7.88 0.82
CA VAL A 51 10.95 -8.27 2.20
C VAL A 51 9.74 -8.04 3.11
N PRO A 52 9.12 -9.11 3.66
CA PRO A 52 7.97 -9.01 4.58
C PRO A 52 8.23 -8.20 5.85
N MET A 53 9.50 -8.08 6.28
CA MET A 53 9.88 -7.37 7.51
C MET A 53 9.57 -5.88 7.43
N ARG A 54 9.78 -5.26 6.26
CA ARG A 54 9.53 -3.83 6.02
C ARG A 54 8.04 -3.48 5.96
N LEU A 55 7.17 -4.47 5.72
CA LEU A 55 5.73 -4.25 5.65
C LEU A 55 5.12 -3.90 7.01
N LYS A 56 5.55 -4.57 8.09
CA LYS A 56 4.99 -4.30 9.43
C LYS A 56 5.32 -2.88 9.90
N GLU A 57 6.56 -2.46 9.68
CA GLU A 57 7.03 -1.11 10.02
C GLU A 57 6.30 -0.07 9.17
N PHE A 58 6.20 -0.31 7.87
CA PHE A 58 5.45 0.57 6.97
C PHE A 58 3.99 0.77 7.40
N ILE A 59 3.28 -0.31 7.74
CA ILE A 59 1.88 -0.22 8.21
C ILE A 59 1.81 0.59 9.50
N LYS A 60 2.71 0.37 10.46
CA LYS A 60 2.73 1.13 11.72
C LYS A 60 2.97 2.62 11.47
N THR A 61 3.97 2.96 10.66
CA THR A 61 4.27 4.34 10.28
C THR A 61 3.07 5.01 9.61
N VAL A 62 2.43 4.32 8.66
CA VAL A 62 1.25 4.84 7.97
C VAL A 62 0.08 5.05 8.92
N ILE A 63 -0.16 4.16 9.89
CA ILE A 63 -1.23 4.34 10.88
C ILE A 63 -0.94 5.54 11.78
N ILE A 64 0.28 5.66 12.30
CA ILE A 64 0.67 6.77 13.19
C ILE A 64 0.51 8.12 12.48
N GLU A 65 1.08 8.26 11.27
CA GLU A 65 0.97 9.49 10.48
C GLU A 65 -0.43 9.73 9.90
N ALA A 66 -1.32 8.71 9.93
CA ALA A 66 -2.70 8.87 9.51
C ALA A 66 -3.60 9.42 10.63
N ASP A 67 -3.26 9.13 11.89
CA ASP A 67 -3.95 9.61 13.09
C ASP A 67 -3.52 11.04 13.50
N GLU A 68 -2.39 11.55 12.99
CA GLU A 68 -1.98 12.97 13.03
C GLU A 68 -2.68 13.81 11.95
#